data_AF-C0EKJ7-F1
#
_entry.id   AF-C0EKJ7-F1
#
_cell.length_a   1.000
_cell.length_b   1.000
_cell.length_c   1.000
_cell.angle_alpha   90.00
_cell.angle_beta   90.00
_cell.angle_gamma   90.00
#
_symmetry.space_group_name_H-M   'P 1'
#
loop_
_entity.id
_entity.type
_entity.pdbx_description
1 polymer ?
#
loop_
_entity_poly.entity_id
_entity_poly.type
_entity_poly.pdbx_seq_one_letter_code
_entity_poly.pdbx_strand_id
1 'polypeptide(L)'
;MVSGRLKLYLNPEGVSYALFYNSFYSHKIMRAVIQKVTQAKVDVLSEDSHETCGEINNGFMILLGVTHTDTEADAKYIADKTANLRIFEDENGKLNLSLKDVGGSILLVSQFTLYADTRSGRRPSFSNAAPAEQADKLYQYTAQLLREHGLTVETGRFQTHMQVSLCNDGPVTLLLDSQKTF
;
A
#
# COMPACT_ATOMS: atom_id res chain seq x y z
N MET A 1 -29.72 -10.06 9.74
CA MET A 1 -30.69 -8.99 9.41
C MET A 1 -29.93 -7.67 9.38
N VAL A 2 -29.76 -7.08 8.19
CA VAL A 2 -29.09 -5.77 8.02
C VAL A 2 -30.16 -4.70 8.24
N SER A 3 -29.98 -3.85 9.25
CA SER A 3 -30.86 -2.71 9.51
C SER A 3 -30.41 -1.53 8.65
N GLY A 4 -30.99 -1.39 7.46
CA GLY A 4 -30.86 -0.18 6.63
C GLY A 4 -31.98 0.80 6.97
N ARG A 5 -31.66 2.10 7.10
CA ARG A 5 -32.71 3.14 7.21
C ARG A 5 -33.29 3.42 5.83
N LEU A 6 -34.55 3.06 5.62
CA LEU A 6 -35.33 3.46 4.46
C LEU A 6 -35.65 4.96 4.56
N LYS A 7 -35.28 5.75 3.54
CA LYS A 7 -35.72 7.14 3.42
C LYS A 7 -36.58 7.25 2.18
N LEU A 8 -37.87 7.50 2.37
CA LEU A 8 -38.85 7.66 1.29
C LEU A 8 -38.80 9.09 0.76
N TYR A 9 -38.77 9.22 -0.56
CA TYR A 9 -38.84 10.52 -1.24
C TYR A 9 -40.07 10.52 -2.15
N LEU A 10 -40.80 11.64 -2.15
CA LEU A 10 -41.91 11.90 -3.06
C LEU A 10 -41.43 12.87 -4.14
N ASN A 11 -41.58 12.49 -5.41
CA ASN A 11 -41.48 13.44 -6.52
C ASN A 11 -42.76 14.32 -6.55
N PRO A 12 -42.75 15.54 -7.12
CA PRO A 12 -43.93 16.34 -7.43
C PRO A 12 -45.16 15.63 -8.02
N GLU A 13 -44.99 14.47 -8.67
CA GLU A 13 -46.10 13.65 -9.18
C GLU A 13 -46.64 12.59 -8.19
N GLY A 14 -46.20 12.62 -6.92
CA GLY A 14 -46.70 11.75 -5.86
C GLY A 14 -46.20 10.30 -5.91
N VAL A 15 -45.26 9.97 -6.80
CA VAL A 15 -44.68 8.62 -6.89
C VAL A 15 -43.57 8.46 -5.85
N SER A 16 -43.73 7.43 -5.01
CA SER A 16 -42.75 7.06 -3.98
C SER A 16 -41.72 6.10 -4.57
N TYR A 17 -40.43 6.46 -4.47
CA TYR A 17 -39.33 5.56 -4.81
C TYR A 17 -38.43 5.35 -3.59
N ALA A 18 -38.08 4.09 -3.34
CA ALA A 18 -37.11 3.71 -2.32
C ALA A 18 -35.71 3.72 -2.93
N LEU A 19 -34.88 4.69 -2.57
CA LEU A 19 -33.44 4.60 -2.82
C LEU A 19 -32.83 3.77 -1.69
N PHE A 20 -32.42 2.53 -2.00
CA PHE A 20 -31.58 1.74 -1.12
C PHE A 20 -30.18 2.38 -1.08
N TYR A 21 -29.95 3.25 -0.10
CA TYR A 21 -28.58 3.58 0.30
C TYR A 21 -27.99 2.34 0.98
N ASN A 22 -27.31 1.52 0.20
CA ASN A 22 -26.37 0.56 0.78
C ASN A 22 -25.28 1.36 1.49
N SER A 23 -25.39 1.41 2.81
CA SER A 23 -24.33 1.89 3.68
C SER A 23 -23.05 1.10 3.37
N PHE A 24 -22.09 1.77 2.73
CA PHE A 24 -20.67 1.39 2.67
C PHE A 24 -20.39 -0.08 2.37
N TYR A 25 -20.43 -0.47 1.09
CA TYR A 25 -19.39 -1.38 0.62
C TYR A 25 -18.07 -0.61 0.72
N SER A 26 -17.39 -0.72 1.87
CA SER A 26 -15.96 -0.47 1.96
C SER A 26 -15.32 -1.48 1.02
N HIS A 27 -15.24 -1.12 -0.27
CA HIS A 27 -14.40 -1.81 -1.21
C HIS A 27 -13.03 -1.85 -0.55
N LYS A 28 -12.58 -3.06 -0.25
CA LYS A 28 -11.22 -3.25 0.25
C LYS A 28 -10.33 -3.05 -0.97
N ILE A 29 -9.22 -2.38 -0.76
CA ILE A 29 -8.43 -1.77 -1.84
C ILE A 29 -6.97 -1.85 -1.48
N MET A 30 -6.09 -1.94 -2.47
CA MET A 30 -4.65 -2.05 -2.32
C MET A 30 -4.16 -0.88 -1.48
N ARG A 31 -3.25 -1.17 -0.53
CA ARG A 31 -2.71 -0.17 0.38
C ARG A 31 -1.20 -0.18 0.32
N ALA A 32 -0.61 1.00 0.38
CA ALA A 32 0.82 1.16 0.59
C ALA A 32 1.09 2.14 1.74
N VAL A 33 2.11 1.83 2.54
CA VAL A 33 2.76 2.80 3.43
C VAL A 33 4.09 3.13 2.80
N ILE A 34 4.28 4.37 2.39
CA ILE A 34 5.50 4.87 1.75
C ILE A 34 6.27 5.70 2.75
N GLN A 35 7.53 5.34 2.94
CA GLN A 35 8.42 6.00 3.88
C GLN A 35 9.66 6.50 3.15
N LYS A 36 9.93 7.82 3.21
CA LYS A 36 11.20 8.38 2.73
C LYS A 36 12.30 7.91 3.67
N VAL A 37 13.37 7.34 3.14
CA VAL A 37 14.46 6.76 3.92
C VAL A 37 15.82 7.18 3.37
N THR A 38 16.80 7.35 4.26
CA THR A 38 18.22 7.50 3.86
C THR A 38 18.89 6.15 3.57
N GLN A 39 18.36 5.08 4.17
CA GLN A 39 18.75 3.68 3.93
C GLN A 39 17.63 2.75 4.42
N ALA A 40 17.49 1.60 3.76
CA ALA A 40 16.64 0.50 4.23
C ALA A 40 17.15 -0.85 3.75
N LYS A 41 16.96 -1.88 4.58
CA LYS A 41 17.42 -3.24 4.30
C LYS A 41 16.43 -4.25 4.85
N VAL A 42 16.25 -5.36 4.14
CA VAL A 42 15.46 -6.50 4.57
C VAL A 42 16.31 -7.75 4.64
N ASP A 43 16.29 -8.37 5.82
CA ASP A 43 16.97 -9.61 6.11
C ASP A 43 15.94 -10.73 6.28
N VAL A 44 16.22 -11.88 5.68
CA VAL A 44 15.52 -13.13 5.92
C VAL A 44 16.20 -13.84 7.07
N LEU A 45 15.40 -14.23 8.07
CA LEU A 45 15.87 -15.01 9.21
C LEU A 45 15.53 -16.49 9.05
N SER A 46 16.51 -17.34 9.31
CA SER A 46 16.33 -18.76 9.62
C SER A 46 16.95 -19.06 10.99
N GLU A 47 16.79 -20.29 11.49
CA GLU A 47 17.34 -20.69 12.80
C GLU A 47 18.86 -20.43 12.90
N ASP A 48 19.61 -20.71 11.83
CA ASP A 48 21.08 -20.61 11.81
C ASP A 48 21.64 -19.54 10.85
N SER A 49 20.79 -18.75 10.19
CA SER A 49 21.27 -17.80 9.17
C SER A 49 20.50 -16.50 9.12
N HIS A 50 21.21 -15.48 8.66
CA HIS A 50 20.73 -14.12 8.46
C HIS A 50 21.20 -13.67 7.08
N GLU A 51 20.27 -13.64 6.11
CA GLU A 51 20.56 -13.35 4.71
C GLU A 51 19.90 -12.02 4.31
N THR A 52 20.69 -11.04 3.91
CA THR A 52 20.16 -9.81 3.31
C THR A 52 19.62 -10.12 1.92
N CYS A 53 18.32 -9.91 1.71
CA CYS A 53 17.67 -10.20 0.44
C CYS A 53 17.31 -8.94 -0.37
N GLY A 54 17.38 -7.76 0.25
CA GLY A 54 17.22 -6.48 -0.43
C GLY A 54 17.78 -5.34 0.41
N GLU A 55 18.48 -4.40 -0.23
CA GLU A 55 19.10 -3.25 0.43
C GLU A 55 19.11 -2.03 -0.50
N ILE A 56 18.73 -0.88 0.05
CA ILE A 56 18.75 0.40 -0.64
C ILE A 56 19.41 1.46 0.22
N ASN A 57 20.00 2.45 -0.45
CA ASN A 57 20.38 3.72 0.17
C ASN A 57 19.17 4.68 0.14
N ASN A 58 19.39 5.94 -0.25
CA ASN A 58 18.35 6.95 -0.34
C ASN A 58 17.17 6.48 -1.22
N GLY A 59 15.95 6.61 -0.69
CA GLY A 59 14.76 6.31 -1.47
C GLY A 59 13.52 6.02 -0.65
N PHE A 60 12.75 5.00 -1.04
CA PHE A 60 11.52 4.60 -0.36
C PHE A 60 11.59 3.19 0.21
N MET A 61 11.21 3.05 1.48
CA MET A 61 10.77 1.76 2.03
C MET A 61 9.25 1.72 1.92
N ILE A 62 8.71 0.69 1.26
CA ILE A 62 7.28 0.56 0.97
C ILE A 62 6.75 -0.75 1.55
N LEU A 63 5.76 -0.63 2.43
CA LEU A 63 4.94 -1.76 2.88
C LEU A 63 3.69 -1.84 2.00
N LEU A 64 3.55 -2.92 1.22
CA LEU A 64 2.43 -3.12 0.29
C LEU A 64 1.46 -4.18 0.78
N GLY A 65 0.21 -3.81 0.98
CA GLY A 65 -0.89 -4.71 1.31
C GLY A 65 -1.78 -4.95 0.11
N VAL A 66 -2.13 -6.22 -0.12
CA VAL A 66 -3.12 -6.65 -1.11
C VAL A 66 -4.35 -7.27 -0.43
N THR A 67 -5.54 -6.97 -0.94
CA THR A 67 -6.84 -7.54 -0.52
C THR A 67 -7.50 -8.39 -1.62
N HIS A 68 -8.57 -9.10 -1.26
CA HIS A 68 -9.29 -10.03 -2.12
C HIS A 68 -9.86 -9.41 -3.39
N THR A 69 -10.24 -8.13 -3.36
CA THR A 69 -10.83 -7.41 -4.50
C THR A 69 -9.81 -6.69 -5.37
N ASP A 70 -8.52 -6.71 -5.02
CA ASP A 70 -7.50 -5.99 -5.78
C ASP A 70 -7.24 -6.63 -7.13
N THR A 71 -6.97 -5.77 -8.10
CA THR A 71 -6.70 -6.09 -9.49
C THR A 71 -5.36 -5.52 -9.96
N GLU A 72 -4.96 -5.86 -11.18
CA GLU A 72 -3.80 -5.27 -11.83
C GLU A 72 -3.94 -3.74 -12.04
N ALA A 73 -5.17 -3.23 -12.12
CA ALA A 73 -5.41 -1.79 -12.20
C ALA A 73 -5.07 -1.07 -10.88
N ASP A 74 -5.32 -1.71 -9.73
CA ASP A 74 -4.95 -1.20 -8.42
C ASP A 74 -3.43 -1.15 -8.25
N ALA A 75 -2.73 -2.22 -8.65
CA ALA A 75 -1.28 -2.28 -8.68
C ALA A 75 -0.68 -1.18 -9.56
N LYS A 76 -1.25 -0.98 -10.77
CA LYS A 76 -0.84 0.08 -11.69
C LYS A 76 -1.01 1.46 -11.07
N TYR A 77 -2.15 1.71 -10.42
CA TYR A 77 -2.37 2.99 -9.75
C TYR A 77 -1.36 3.25 -8.63
N ILE A 78 -1.09 2.26 -7.77
CA ILE A 78 -0.12 2.40 -6.68
C ILE A 78 1.29 2.64 -7.24
N ALA A 79 1.70 1.88 -8.26
CA ALA A 79 3.02 2.05 -8.90
C ALA A 79 3.16 3.44 -9.55
N ASP A 80 2.19 3.84 -10.37
CA ASP A 80 2.18 5.16 -11.03
C ASP A 80 2.21 6.29 -10.01
N LYS A 81 1.40 6.19 -8.94
CA LYS A 81 1.34 7.23 -7.92
C LYS A 81 2.66 7.32 -7.15
N THR A 82 3.21 6.18 -6.75
CA THR A 82 4.49 6.08 -6.03
C THR A 82 5.64 6.67 -6.83
N ALA A 83 5.78 6.30 -8.11
CA ALA A 83 6.87 6.76 -8.97
C ALA A 83 6.89 8.28 -9.16
N ASN A 84 5.71 8.92 -9.07
CA ASN A 84 5.53 10.36 -9.32
C ASN A 84 5.35 11.19 -8.04
N LEU A 85 5.48 10.60 -6.84
CA LEU A 85 5.44 11.36 -5.59
C LEU A 85 6.62 12.33 -5.51
N ARG A 86 6.33 13.61 -5.34
CA ARG A 86 7.33 14.69 -5.20
C ARG A 86 7.55 15.00 -3.73
N ILE A 87 8.33 14.17 -3.06
CA ILE A 87 8.58 14.26 -1.60
C ILE A 87 10.05 14.33 -1.22
N PHE A 88 10.92 14.62 -2.18
CA PHE A 88 12.32 14.97 -1.94
C PHE A 88 12.53 16.48 -2.13
N GLU A 89 13.50 17.02 -1.40
CA GLU A 89 13.86 18.42 -1.37
C GLU A 89 14.54 18.86 -2.68
N ASP A 90 14.12 20.00 -3.24
CA ASP A 90 14.82 20.72 -4.30
C ASP A 90 15.96 21.58 -3.75
N GLU A 91 16.63 22.36 -4.61
CA GLU A 91 17.72 23.25 -4.20
C GLU A 91 17.32 24.34 -3.20
N ASN A 92 16.01 24.60 -3.03
CA ASN A 92 15.45 25.54 -2.07
C ASN A 92 14.90 24.85 -0.81
N GLY A 93 15.12 23.54 -0.67
CA GLY A 93 14.64 22.74 0.46
C GLY A 93 13.14 22.43 0.42
N LYS A 94 12.47 22.61 -0.73
CA LYS A 94 11.02 22.33 -0.87
C LYS A 94 10.80 20.93 -1.43
N LEU A 95 9.78 20.24 -0.93
CA LEU A 95 9.38 18.90 -1.40
C LEU A 95 8.81 18.96 -2.81
N ASN A 96 9.70 18.87 -3.80
CA ASN A 96 9.40 19.10 -5.21
C ASN A 96 10.05 18.06 -6.11
N LEU A 97 10.94 17.20 -5.63
CA LEU A 97 11.59 16.20 -6.47
C LEU A 97 10.96 14.82 -6.26
N SER A 98 10.81 14.08 -7.35
CA SER A 98 10.40 12.67 -7.31
C SER A 98 11.56 11.76 -6.94
N LEU A 99 11.26 10.49 -6.63
CA LEU A 99 12.29 9.48 -6.39
C LEU A 99 13.26 9.36 -7.58
N LYS A 100 12.73 9.44 -8.80
CA LYS A 100 13.52 9.38 -10.03
C LYS A 100 14.44 10.58 -10.17
N ASP A 101 13.95 11.78 -9.83
CA ASP A 101 14.74 13.02 -9.92
C ASP A 101 15.97 12.99 -9.00
N VAL A 102 15.88 12.30 -7.85
CA VAL A 102 16.99 12.14 -6.90
C VAL A 102 17.81 10.86 -7.10
N GLY A 103 17.51 10.07 -8.15
CA GLY A 103 18.19 8.81 -8.41
C GLY A 103 18.06 7.77 -7.29
N GLY A 104 16.96 7.82 -6.53
CA GLY A 104 16.73 6.93 -5.40
C GLY A 104 16.18 5.56 -5.81
N SER A 105 16.16 4.64 -4.84
CA SER A 105 15.69 3.26 -5.03
C SER A 105 14.48 2.93 -4.16
N ILE A 106 13.81 1.82 -4.44
CA ILE A 106 12.69 1.31 -3.65
C ILE A 106 13.08 -0.01 -3.00
N LEU A 107 12.76 -0.17 -1.71
CA LEU A 107 12.65 -1.45 -1.06
C LEU A 107 11.17 -1.75 -0.83
N LEU A 108 10.61 -2.65 -1.63
CA LEU A 108 9.20 -3.06 -1.57
C LEU A 108 9.06 -4.33 -0.73
N VAL A 109 8.20 -4.31 0.29
CA VAL A 109 7.97 -5.44 1.18
C VAL A 109 6.48 -5.72 1.30
N SER A 110 6.07 -6.97 1.09
CA SER A 110 4.68 -7.41 1.26
C SER A 110 4.25 -7.31 2.74
N GLN A 111 3.11 -6.68 3.01
CA GLN A 111 2.62 -6.42 4.37
C GLN A 111 1.10 -6.61 4.50
N PHE A 112 0.66 -7.87 4.66
CA PHE A 112 -0.77 -8.19 4.80
C PHE A 112 -1.43 -7.55 6.04
N THR A 113 -0.64 -7.22 7.06
CA THR A 113 -1.15 -6.62 8.31
C THR A 113 -1.70 -5.21 8.13
N LEU A 114 -1.51 -4.57 6.97
CA LEU A 114 -2.19 -3.31 6.63
C LEU A 114 -3.72 -3.45 6.55
N TYR A 115 -4.23 -4.68 6.52
CA TYR A 115 -5.67 -4.99 6.62
C TYR A 115 -6.11 -5.52 7.97
N ALA A 116 -5.27 -5.38 9.00
CA ALA A 116 -5.64 -5.66 10.38
C ALA A 116 -6.92 -4.90 10.75
N ASP A 117 -7.97 -5.63 11.15
CA ASP A 117 -9.10 -5.07 11.87
C ASP A 117 -8.83 -5.20 13.37
N THR A 118 -8.61 -4.05 14.00
CA THR A 118 -8.29 -3.92 15.43
C THR A 118 -9.44 -3.31 16.23
N ARG A 119 -10.64 -3.18 15.64
CA ARG A 119 -11.79 -2.53 16.30
C ARG A 119 -12.44 -3.39 17.38
N SER A 120 -12.28 -4.71 17.29
CA SER A 120 -12.91 -5.68 18.20
C SER A 120 -11.86 -6.43 19.01
N GLY A 121 -11.90 -6.29 20.34
CA GLY A 121 -11.02 -7.02 21.26
C GLY A 121 -9.54 -6.56 21.20
N ARG A 122 -8.62 -7.42 21.65
CA ARG A 122 -7.17 -7.12 21.70
C ARG A 122 -6.35 -7.80 20.59
N ARG A 123 -6.92 -8.80 19.91
CA ARG A 123 -6.24 -9.56 18.85
C ARG A 123 -6.71 -9.05 17.48
N PRO A 124 -5.81 -8.56 16.62
CA PRO A 124 -6.18 -8.16 15.27
C PRO A 124 -6.74 -9.33 14.44
N SER A 125 -7.75 -9.05 13.62
CA SER A 125 -8.21 -9.96 12.56
C SER A 125 -7.61 -9.54 11.22
N PHE A 126 -7.22 -10.51 10.39
CA PHE A 126 -6.63 -10.25 9.06
C PHE A 126 -7.49 -10.82 7.93
N SER A 127 -8.77 -11.07 8.18
CA SER A 127 -9.72 -11.66 7.22
C SER A 127 -9.90 -10.83 5.93
N ASN A 128 -9.43 -9.58 5.94
CA ASN A 128 -9.50 -8.68 4.80
C ASN A 128 -8.25 -8.73 3.90
N ALA A 129 -7.19 -9.43 4.26
CA ALA A 129 -6.04 -9.61 3.37
C ALA A 129 -6.35 -10.62 2.25
N ALA A 130 -5.68 -10.47 1.11
CA ALA A 130 -5.79 -11.43 0.00
C ALA A 130 -5.23 -12.80 0.37
N PRO A 131 -5.69 -13.88 -0.29
CA PRO A 131 -4.98 -15.16 -0.30
C PRO A 131 -3.54 -15.01 -0.80
N ALA A 132 -2.65 -15.88 -0.32
CA ALA A 132 -1.21 -15.82 -0.59
C ALA A 132 -0.85 -15.71 -2.06
N GLU A 133 -1.44 -16.56 -2.91
CA GLU A 133 -1.15 -16.62 -4.35
C GLU A 133 -1.51 -15.30 -5.06
N GLN A 134 -2.69 -14.74 -4.77
CA GLN A 134 -3.13 -13.46 -5.33
C GLN A 134 -2.26 -12.31 -4.80
N ALA A 135 -1.94 -12.33 -3.50
CA ALA A 135 -1.08 -11.33 -2.88
C ALA A 135 0.32 -11.30 -3.50
N ASP A 136 0.95 -12.46 -3.69
CA ASP A 136 2.28 -12.54 -4.31
C ASP A 136 2.22 -12.10 -5.77
N LYS A 137 1.22 -12.57 -6.55
CA LYS A 137 1.06 -12.13 -7.95
C LYS A 137 1.01 -10.61 -8.06
N LEU A 138 0.15 -9.94 -7.28
CA LEU A 138 -0.02 -8.48 -7.35
C LEU A 138 1.16 -7.72 -6.73
N TYR A 139 1.83 -8.29 -5.73
CA TYR A 139 3.08 -7.75 -5.18
C TYR A 139 4.20 -7.75 -6.23
N GLN A 140 4.46 -8.88 -6.89
CA GLN A 140 5.47 -8.98 -7.96
C GLN A 140 5.13 -8.08 -9.14
N TYR A 141 3.85 -8.02 -9.52
CA TYR A 141 3.39 -7.14 -10.60
C TYR A 141 3.59 -5.66 -10.26
N THR A 142 3.34 -5.25 -9.01
CA THR A 142 3.63 -3.88 -8.55
C THR A 142 5.13 -3.57 -8.62
N ALA A 143 5.99 -4.51 -8.21
CA ALA A 143 7.43 -4.37 -8.33
C ALA A 143 7.88 -4.22 -9.80
N GLN A 144 7.31 -5.01 -10.70
CA GLN A 144 7.57 -4.92 -12.13
C GLN A 144 7.18 -3.54 -12.69
N LEU A 145 5.97 -3.06 -12.40
CA LEU A 145 5.48 -1.76 -12.86
C LEU A 145 6.37 -0.61 -12.36
N LEU A 146 6.85 -0.66 -11.11
CA LEU A 146 7.80 0.32 -10.60
C LEU A 146 9.14 0.30 -11.36
N ARG A 147 9.64 -0.89 -11.72
CA ARG A 147 10.83 -1.01 -12.57
C ARG A 147 10.58 -0.46 -13.98
N GLU A 148 9.39 -0.62 -14.54
CA GLU A 148 9.00 -0.05 -15.84
C GLU A 148 8.97 1.50 -15.83
N HIS A 149 8.79 2.13 -14.67
CA HIS A 149 8.99 3.58 -14.49
C HIS A 149 10.47 4.02 -14.52
N GLY A 150 11.39 3.05 -14.64
CA GLY A 150 12.84 3.24 -14.64
C GLY A 150 13.43 3.39 -13.24
N LEU A 151 12.77 2.83 -12.22
CA LEU A 151 13.25 2.84 -10.84
C LEU A 151 13.99 1.55 -10.51
N THR A 152 15.01 1.65 -9.67
CA THR A 152 15.64 0.47 -9.04
C THR A 152 14.74 -0.02 -7.91
N VAL A 153 14.37 -1.30 -7.94
CA VAL A 153 13.44 -1.90 -6.98
C VAL A 153 14.02 -3.18 -6.42
N GLU A 154 14.40 -3.12 -5.15
CA GLU A 154 14.70 -4.26 -4.29
C GLU A 154 13.42 -4.76 -3.61
N THR A 155 13.39 -6.03 -3.23
CA THR A 155 12.21 -6.69 -2.69
C THR A 155 12.54 -7.56 -1.48
N GLY A 156 11.59 -7.71 -0.56
CA GLY A 156 11.65 -8.79 0.44
C GLY A 156 11.32 -10.17 -0.14
N ARG A 157 11.46 -11.22 0.68
CA ARG A 157 11.06 -12.60 0.34
C ARG A 157 9.66 -12.90 0.88
N PHE A 158 8.70 -13.12 -0.03
CA PHE A 158 7.31 -13.37 0.33
C PHE A 158 7.17 -14.58 1.28
N GLN A 159 6.20 -14.52 2.21
CA GLN A 159 5.92 -15.56 3.22
C GLN A 159 7.08 -15.98 4.14
N THR A 160 8.15 -15.20 4.20
CA THR A 160 9.29 -15.49 5.07
C THR A 160 9.30 -14.58 6.29
N HIS A 161 9.87 -15.04 7.41
CA HIS A 161 10.12 -14.16 8.54
C HIS A 161 11.23 -13.17 8.17
N MET A 162 10.86 -11.89 8.10
CA MET A 162 11.75 -10.82 7.68
C MET A 162 11.99 -9.83 8.81
N GLN A 163 13.21 -9.32 8.91
CA GLN A 163 13.52 -8.11 9.66
C GLN A 163 13.78 -6.97 8.68
N VAL A 164 13.04 -5.87 8.84
CA VAL A 164 13.23 -4.67 8.03
C VAL A 164 13.89 -3.62 8.91
N SER A 165 15.08 -3.21 8.53
CA SER A 165 15.79 -2.06 9.10
C SER A 165 15.65 -0.86 8.17
N LEU A 166 15.43 0.32 8.73
CA LEU A 166 15.35 1.56 7.96
C LEU A 166 15.75 2.76 8.81
N CYS A 167 16.16 3.82 8.12
CA CYS A 167 16.34 5.14 8.71
C CYS A 167 15.39 6.12 7.99
N ASN A 168 14.25 6.42 8.61
CA ASN A 168 13.28 7.39 8.07
C ASN A 168 13.92 8.77 7.96
N ASP A 169 13.71 9.42 6.83
CA ASP A 169 14.19 10.75 6.52
C ASP A 169 13.03 11.76 6.57
N GLY A 170 13.11 12.74 7.48
CA GLY A 170 12.05 13.72 7.76
C GLY A 170 11.54 13.69 9.22
N PRO A 171 10.72 12.69 9.64
CA PRO A 171 10.22 11.59 8.83
C PRO A 171 9.08 12.02 7.89
N VAL A 172 9.13 11.58 6.64
CA VAL A 172 8.01 11.63 5.70
C VAL A 172 7.40 10.24 5.58
N THR A 173 6.12 10.11 5.91
CA THR A 173 5.36 8.85 5.83
C THR A 173 3.99 9.12 5.24
N LEU A 174 3.69 8.44 4.13
CA LEU A 174 2.45 8.59 3.40
C LEU A 174 1.69 7.28 3.35
N LEU A 175 0.38 7.36 3.46
CA LEU A 175 -0.51 6.28 3.09
C LEU A 175 -0.91 6.49 1.64
N LEU A 176 -1.00 5.42 0.86
CA LEU A 176 -1.68 5.39 -0.44
C LEU A 176 -2.69 4.25 -0.46
N ASP A 177 -3.84 4.50 -1.05
CA ASP A 177 -4.81 3.47 -1.37
C ASP A 177 -5.34 3.66 -2.80
N SER A 178 -5.72 2.57 -3.45
CA SER A 178 -6.13 2.60 -4.86
C SER A 178 -7.48 3.28 -5.13
N GLN A 179 -8.26 3.61 -4.11
CA GLN A 179 -9.53 4.35 -4.24
C GLN A 179 -9.54 5.76 -3.65
N LYS A 180 -8.39 6.27 -3.21
CA LYS A 180 -8.22 7.64 -2.70
C LYS A 180 -9.15 7.92 -1.51
N THR A 181 -9.19 7.01 -0.53
CA THR A 181 -10.12 7.10 0.60
C THR A 181 -9.61 7.91 1.79
N PHE A 182 -8.36 8.37 1.73
CA PHE A 182 -7.74 9.29 2.67
C PHE A 182 -6.93 10.36 1.94
#